data_AF-A0A182VS66-F1
#
_entry.id   AF-A0A182VS66-F1
#
_cell.length_a   1.000
_cell.length_b   1.000
_cell.length_c   1.000
_cell.angle_alpha   90.00
_cell.angle_beta   90.00
_cell.angle_gamma   90.00
#
_symmetry.space_group_name_H-M   'P 1'
#
loop_
_entity.id
_entity.type
_entity.pdbx_description
1 polymer ?
#
loop_
_entity_poly.entity_id
_entity_poly.type
_entity_poly.pdbx_seq_one_letter_code
_entity_poly.pdbx_strand_id
1 'polypeptide(L)'
;NVKKEKDRVRRRGWRVNHISKSKIKSRSKVTGRYCNTGIILKKRCKLKMEQLIQNQMISAAVQLEKHLDSELDRLENLNTDDLDKLRDQRIQQLKKQAQQRQEWKNNGHGEYSELADEKEFFAISKKSPNIVCHFYRDSTPRCRIVDMHLKILATKHLEAKFCKVNAERCPFLTERLRIKVIPSIALIKDSKTKDYIVGFTDLGNCDDFSTEMLEWRIAQSGAIEYSGDLLTPPDVKKQKKPTNLKTIRGGYDSDDSDIDFDD
;
A
#
# COMPACT_ATOMS: atom_id res chain seq x y z
N ASN A 1 -20.83 -35.62 -27.20
CA ASN A 1 -21.86 -36.66 -26.97
C ASN A 1 -21.41 -37.61 -25.85
N VAL A 2 -21.02 -37.07 -24.69
CA VAL A 2 -20.45 -37.83 -23.55
C VAL A 2 -21.49 -37.86 -22.42
N LYS A 3 -22.71 -38.25 -22.78
CA LYS A 3 -23.90 -38.28 -21.90
C LYS A 3 -24.52 -39.68 -21.85
N LYS A 4 -23.77 -40.73 -22.19
CA LYS A 4 -24.29 -42.11 -22.31
C LYS A 4 -23.40 -43.20 -21.70
N GLU A 5 -22.50 -42.85 -20.79
CA GLU A 5 -21.72 -43.82 -19.99
C GLU A 5 -21.93 -43.60 -18.48
N LYS A 6 -23.14 -43.18 -18.08
CA LYS A 6 -23.53 -42.99 -16.66
C LYS A 6 -24.74 -43.83 -16.21
N ASP A 7 -25.32 -44.66 -17.09
CA ASP A 7 -26.64 -45.28 -16.85
C ASP A 7 -26.71 -46.82 -16.90
N ARG A 8 -25.58 -47.54 -16.80
CA ARG A 8 -25.63 -49.02 -16.88
C ARG A 8 -24.81 -49.80 -15.85
N VAL A 9 -24.61 -49.22 -14.68
CA VAL A 9 -24.49 -49.98 -13.42
C VAL A 9 -25.48 -49.35 -12.44
N ARG A 10 -26.78 -49.45 -12.73
CA ARG A 10 -27.59 -50.65 -12.50
C ARG A 10 -27.65 -51.00 -11.01
N ARG A 11 -28.69 -50.43 -10.40
CA ARG A 11 -29.68 -51.17 -9.60
C ARG A 11 -29.09 -51.98 -8.44
N ARG A 12 -29.06 -51.35 -7.27
CA ARG A 12 -29.55 -51.96 -6.02
C ARG A 12 -29.73 -50.87 -4.96
N GLY A 13 -31.00 -50.53 -4.71
CA GLY A 13 -31.45 -50.12 -3.38
C GLY A 13 -31.26 -48.66 -2.97
N TRP A 14 -32.05 -47.75 -3.54
CA TRP A 14 -32.66 -46.70 -2.72
C TRP A 14 -33.98 -47.26 -2.19
N ARG A 15 -34.07 -47.47 -0.88
CA ARG A 15 -35.36 -47.46 -0.20
C ARG A 15 -35.33 -46.25 0.73
N VAL A 16 -36.00 -45.22 0.27
CA VAL A 16 -36.32 -43.99 1.01
C VAL A 16 -37.15 -44.40 2.24
N ASN A 17 -36.95 -43.76 3.39
CA ASN A 17 -38.05 -43.14 4.10
C ASN A 17 -37.59 -42.19 5.21
N HIS A 18 -38.18 -41.00 5.14
CA HIS A 18 -38.42 -40.05 6.22
C HIS A 18 -38.58 -40.70 7.59
N ILE A 19 -38.07 -40.05 8.64
CA ILE A 19 -38.87 -39.58 9.77
C ILE A 19 -38.04 -38.60 10.61
N SER A 20 -38.65 -37.44 10.81
CA SER A 20 -38.27 -36.36 11.69
C SER A 20 -38.50 -36.70 13.17
N LYS A 21 -37.60 -36.16 14.00
CA LYS A 21 -37.77 -35.70 15.40
C LYS A 21 -38.16 -36.72 16.50
N SER A 22 -37.40 -36.55 17.60
CA SER A 22 -37.78 -36.71 19.02
C SER A 22 -37.93 -38.11 19.65
N LYS A 23 -36.92 -38.47 20.48
CA LYS A 23 -37.00 -39.06 21.85
C LYS A 23 -35.64 -39.71 22.18
N ILE A 24 -34.75 -39.09 22.95
CA ILE A 24 -34.67 -39.20 24.42
C ILE A 24 -35.07 -40.61 24.91
N LYS A 25 -34.07 -41.50 25.14
CA LYS A 25 -33.76 -42.07 26.47
C LYS A 25 -32.69 -43.18 26.38
N SER A 26 -31.67 -43.01 27.22
CA SER A 26 -30.99 -44.06 28.01
C SER A 26 -30.57 -45.37 27.32
N ARG A 27 -29.26 -45.59 27.22
CA ARG A 27 -28.57 -46.68 27.93
C ARG A 27 -27.08 -46.67 27.58
N SER A 28 -26.29 -46.24 28.54
CA SER A 28 -24.87 -46.56 28.61
C SER A 28 -24.72 -48.08 28.82
N LYS A 29 -23.99 -48.78 27.96
CA LYS A 29 -22.78 -49.55 28.32
C LYS A 29 -22.28 -50.47 27.18
N VAL A 30 -21.04 -50.20 26.80
CA VAL A 30 -19.95 -51.13 26.42
C VAL A 30 -20.00 -51.82 25.05
N THR A 31 -19.30 -51.22 24.08
CA THR A 31 -18.13 -51.75 23.32
C THR A 31 -17.57 -50.53 22.56
N GLY A 32 -16.34 -50.04 22.73
CA GLY A 32 -15.08 -50.72 22.44
C GLY A 32 -14.57 -50.33 21.05
N ARG A 33 -13.65 -49.35 20.99
CA ARG A 33 -12.78 -48.96 19.85
C ARG A 33 -13.49 -48.10 18.78
N TYR A 34 -12.72 -47.31 18.04
CA TYR A 34 -13.17 -46.25 17.09
C TYR A 34 -13.60 -44.90 17.69
N CYS A 35 -12.69 -44.22 18.39
CA CYS A 35 -12.66 -42.74 18.37
C CYS A 35 -11.26 -42.14 18.62
N ASN A 36 -10.28 -42.94 19.08
CA ASN A 36 -8.92 -42.43 19.36
C ASN A 36 -7.97 -42.41 18.14
N THR A 37 -8.23 -43.15 17.06
CA THR A 37 -7.32 -43.20 15.90
C THR A 37 -7.37 -41.95 15.02
N GLY A 38 -8.52 -41.28 14.92
CA GLY A 38 -8.68 -40.05 14.12
C GLY A 38 -8.05 -38.79 14.73
N ILE A 39 -8.06 -38.67 16.06
CA ILE A 39 -7.42 -37.55 16.78
C ILE A 39 -5.89 -37.68 16.76
N ILE A 40 -5.37 -38.92 16.88
CA ILE A 40 -3.93 -39.20 16.82
C ILE A 40 -3.39 -38.98 15.40
N LEU A 41 -4.10 -39.42 14.34
CA LEU A 41 -3.68 -39.15 12.96
C LEU A 41 -3.70 -37.65 12.60
N LYS A 42 -4.73 -36.90 13.01
CA LYS A 42 -4.80 -35.44 12.78
C LYS A 42 -3.69 -34.68 13.51
N LYS A 43 -3.38 -35.02 14.77
CA LYS A 43 -2.25 -34.43 15.52
C LYS A 43 -0.91 -34.73 14.84
N ARG A 44 -0.71 -35.96 14.37
CA ARG A 44 0.53 -36.40 13.70
C ARG A 44 0.72 -35.77 12.32
N CYS A 45 -0.37 -35.47 11.61
CA CYS A 45 -0.32 -34.74 10.34
C CYS A 45 -0.01 -33.25 10.55
N LYS A 46 -0.52 -32.63 11.63
CA LYS A 46 -0.23 -31.23 11.99
C LYS A 46 1.25 -31.03 12.37
N LEU A 47 1.80 -31.91 13.20
CA LEU A 47 3.24 -31.89 13.55
C LEU A 47 4.16 -32.09 12.33
N LYS A 48 3.80 -32.99 11.40
CA LYS A 48 4.58 -33.19 10.17
C LYS A 48 4.55 -31.97 9.27
N MET A 49 3.41 -31.28 9.17
CA MET A 49 3.30 -30.06 8.37
C MET A 49 4.11 -28.91 8.99
N GLU A 50 4.07 -28.75 10.32
CA GLU A 50 4.89 -27.77 11.04
C GLU A 50 6.39 -28.05 10.85
N GLN A 51 6.84 -29.30 10.91
CA GLN A 51 8.24 -29.68 10.67
C GLN A 51 8.69 -29.42 9.22
N LEU A 52 7.82 -29.67 8.23
CA LEU A 52 8.12 -29.38 6.83
C LEU A 52 8.26 -27.87 6.59
N ILE A 53 7.37 -27.06 7.17
CA ILE A 53 7.44 -25.60 7.09
C ILE A 53 8.71 -25.10 7.78
N GLN A 54 9.06 -25.63 8.96
CA GLN A 54 10.29 -25.28 9.67
C GLN A 54 11.53 -25.60 8.84
N ASN A 55 11.60 -26.78 8.22
CA ASN A 55 12.74 -27.15 7.38
C ASN A 55 12.84 -26.28 6.11
N GLN A 56 11.70 -25.90 5.52
CA GLN A 56 11.69 -24.96 4.39
C GLN A 56 12.16 -23.56 4.83
N MET A 57 11.73 -23.07 5.99
CA MET A 57 12.19 -21.80 6.54
C MET A 57 13.69 -21.82 6.84
N ILE A 58 14.20 -22.90 7.43
CA ILE A 58 15.64 -23.08 7.71
C ILE A 58 16.44 -23.12 6.40
N SER A 59 15.97 -23.86 5.39
CA SER A 59 16.63 -23.91 4.09
C SER A 59 16.65 -22.54 3.40
N ALA A 60 15.56 -21.77 3.50
CA ALA A 60 15.50 -20.41 2.97
C ALA A 60 16.46 -19.47 3.71
N ALA A 61 16.55 -19.58 5.04
CA ALA A 61 17.48 -18.80 5.85
C ALA A 61 18.94 -19.09 5.47
N VAL A 62 19.33 -20.36 5.34
CA VAL A 62 20.69 -20.76 4.95
C VAL A 62 21.03 -20.31 3.53
N GLN A 63 20.06 -20.30 2.61
CA GLN A 63 20.27 -19.78 1.25
C GLN A 63 20.48 -18.26 1.26
N LEU A 64 19.73 -17.53 2.09
CA LEU A 64 19.91 -16.09 2.27
C LEU A 64 21.28 -15.79 2.91
N GLU A 65 21.68 -16.51 3.96
CA GLU A 65 23.00 -16.35 4.60
C GLU A 65 24.12 -16.54 3.58
N LYS A 66 24.11 -17.62 2.81
CA LYS A 66 25.14 -17.86 1.77
C LYS A 66 25.16 -16.78 0.69
N HIS A 67 24.01 -16.25 0.32
CA HIS A 67 23.95 -15.15 -0.64
C HIS A 67 24.56 -13.88 -0.04
N LEU A 68 24.25 -13.57 1.22
CA LEU A 68 24.82 -12.44 1.95
C LEU A 68 26.34 -12.58 2.10
N ASP A 69 26.84 -13.77 2.49
CA ASP A 69 28.28 -14.04 2.60
C ASP A 69 28.99 -13.80 1.27
N SER A 70 28.41 -14.25 0.14
CA SER A 70 29.00 -14.03 -1.19
C SER A 70 29.03 -12.56 -1.62
N GLU A 71 28.02 -11.77 -1.23
CA GLU A 71 28.00 -10.33 -1.49
C GLU A 71 28.99 -9.59 -0.58
N LEU A 72 29.19 -10.06 0.65
CA LEU A 72 30.16 -9.51 1.60
C LEU A 72 31.60 -9.71 1.10
N ASP A 73 31.94 -10.93 0.69
CA ASP A 73 33.23 -11.26 0.08
C ASP A 73 33.49 -10.42 -1.18
N ARG A 74 32.45 -10.17 -1.97
CA ARG A 74 32.54 -9.29 -3.14
C ARG A 74 32.84 -7.85 -2.73
N LEU A 75 32.16 -7.34 -1.70
CA LEU A 75 32.33 -5.97 -1.17
C LEU A 75 33.73 -5.74 -0.59
N GLU A 76 34.28 -6.71 0.13
CA GLU A 76 35.63 -6.64 0.70
C GLU A 76 36.72 -6.64 -0.38
N ASN A 77 36.45 -7.23 -1.54
CA ASN A 77 37.40 -7.32 -2.66
C ASN A 77 37.14 -6.27 -3.77
N LEU A 78 36.38 -5.20 -3.52
CA LEU A 78 36.20 -4.12 -4.51
C LEU A 78 37.52 -3.39 -4.77
N ASN A 79 37.88 -3.24 -6.05
CA ASN A 79 39.02 -2.45 -6.48
C ASN A 79 38.66 -0.96 -6.63
N THR A 80 39.67 -0.09 -6.76
CA THR A 80 39.50 1.35 -7.01
C THR A 80 38.62 1.64 -8.23
N ASP A 81 38.78 0.88 -9.31
CA ASP A 81 37.99 1.02 -10.54
C ASP A 81 36.49 0.70 -10.32
N ASP A 82 36.17 -0.18 -9.37
CA ASP A 82 34.78 -0.52 -9.05
C ASP A 82 34.14 0.54 -8.15
N LEU A 83 34.93 1.21 -7.30
CA LEU A 83 34.49 2.38 -6.55
C LEU A 83 34.18 3.56 -7.50
N ASP A 84 34.97 3.76 -8.54
CA ASP A 84 34.72 4.83 -9.52
C ASP A 84 33.46 4.54 -10.36
N LYS A 85 33.23 3.28 -10.77
CA LYS A 85 31.96 2.89 -11.39
C LYS A 85 30.76 3.15 -10.47
N LEU A 86 30.89 2.89 -9.16
CA LEU A 86 29.81 3.14 -8.20
C LEU A 86 29.52 4.64 -8.05
N ARG A 87 30.56 5.48 -8.05
CA ARG A 87 30.42 6.95 -8.07
C ARG A 87 29.70 7.40 -9.34
N ASP A 88 30.11 6.91 -10.50
CA ASP A 88 29.49 7.24 -11.78
C ASP A 88 28.03 6.81 -11.83
N GLN A 89 27.70 5.61 -11.34
CA GLN A 89 26.32 5.13 -11.22
C GLN A 89 25.48 6.06 -10.33
N ARG A 90 26.03 6.50 -9.20
CA ARG A 90 25.33 7.42 -8.29
C ARG A 90 25.12 8.79 -8.91
N ILE A 91 26.14 9.34 -9.59
CA ILE A 91 26.04 10.61 -10.32
C ILE A 91 25.00 10.50 -11.43
N GLN A 92 24.98 9.39 -12.18
CA GLN A 92 23.97 9.15 -13.21
C GLN A 92 22.56 9.05 -12.63
N GLN A 93 22.39 8.38 -11.48
CA GLN A 93 21.10 8.30 -10.79
C GLN A 93 20.61 9.68 -10.35
N LEU A 94 21.49 10.48 -9.74
CA LEU A 94 21.18 11.86 -9.33
C LEU A 94 20.83 12.74 -10.53
N LYS A 95 21.58 12.63 -11.63
CA LYS A 95 21.28 13.34 -12.89
C LYS A 95 19.91 12.96 -13.45
N LYS A 96 19.57 11.67 -13.48
CA LYS A 96 18.26 11.18 -13.94
C LYS A 96 17.13 11.70 -13.07
N GLN A 97 17.27 11.66 -11.75
CA GLN A 97 16.27 12.19 -10.81
C GLN A 97 16.09 13.70 -10.98
N ALA A 98 17.18 14.46 -11.17
CA ALA A 98 17.12 15.89 -11.42
C ALA A 98 16.40 16.22 -12.74
N GLN A 99 16.70 15.48 -13.81
CA GLN A 99 16.03 15.62 -15.11
C GLN A 99 14.53 15.33 -15.00
N GLN A 100 14.17 14.23 -14.35
CA GLN A 100 12.77 13.86 -14.13
C GLN A 100 12.01 14.94 -13.34
N ARG A 101 12.63 15.48 -12.28
CA ARG A 101 12.05 16.57 -11.50
C ARG A 101 11.85 17.84 -12.33
N GLN A 102 12.77 18.12 -13.26
CA GLN A 102 12.65 19.24 -14.19
C GLN A 102 11.52 19.02 -15.20
N GLU A 103 11.38 17.80 -15.74
CA GLU A 103 10.26 17.43 -16.62
C GLU A 103 8.92 17.57 -15.92
N TRP A 104 8.81 17.15 -14.65
CA TRP A 104 7.61 17.34 -13.86
C TRP A 104 7.27 18.82 -13.69
N LYS A 105 8.25 19.67 -13.37
CA LYS A 105 8.05 21.13 -13.31
C LYS A 105 7.60 21.70 -14.66
N ASN A 106 8.22 21.27 -15.77
CA ASN A 106 7.83 21.70 -17.12
C ASN A 106 6.41 21.26 -17.49
N ASN A 107 5.97 20.11 -16.97
CA ASN A 107 4.60 19.62 -17.12
C ASN A 107 3.61 20.29 -16.15
N GLY A 108 4.05 21.28 -15.37
CA GLY A 108 3.23 22.00 -14.40
C GLY A 108 2.94 21.20 -13.13
N HIS A 109 3.76 20.23 -12.76
CA HIS A 109 3.64 19.58 -11.44
C HIS A 109 4.15 20.55 -10.37
N GLY A 110 3.62 20.45 -9.14
CA GLY A 110 3.93 21.39 -8.06
C GLY A 110 2.85 22.45 -7.82
N GLU A 111 1.90 22.60 -8.74
CA GLU A 111 0.78 23.54 -8.63
C GLU A 111 -0.57 22.83 -8.63
N TYR A 112 -1.51 23.43 -7.90
CA TYR A 112 -2.90 23.00 -7.85
C TYR A 112 -3.71 23.77 -8.89
N SER A 113 -3.92 23.15 -10.06
CA SER A 113 -4.59 23.74 -11.21
C SER A 113 -6.04 23.25 -11.33
N GLU A 114 -6.94 24.13 -11.77
CA GLU A 114 -8.31 23.77 -12.14
C GLU A 114 -8.37 23.34 -13.60
N LEU A 115 -9.05 22.25 -13.90
CA LEU A 115 -9.32 21.82 -15.27
C LEU A 115 -10.75 22.22 -15.64
N ALA A 116 -10.87 23.00 -16.71
CA ALA A 116 -12.16 23.44 -17.21
C ALA A 116 -12.83 22.35 -18.05
N ASP A 117 -12.01 21.59 -18.81
CA ASP A 117 -12.47 20.65 -19.81
C ASP A 117 -12.00 19.21 -19.55
N GLU A 118 -12.85 18.26 -19.89
CA GLU A 118 -12.56 16.81 -19.83
C GLU A 118 -11.39 16.42 -20.74
N LYS A 119 -11.22 17.14 -21.86
CA LYS A 119 -10.12 16.91 -22.81
C LYS A 119 -8.76 17.21 -22.19
N GLU A 120 -8.68 18.25 -21.36
CA GLU A 120 -7.45 18.62 -20.66
C GLU A 120 -7.04 17.54 -19.67
N PHE A 121 -8.01 16.96 -18.96
CA PHE A 121 -7.78 15.83 -18.07
C PHE A 121 -7.14 14.64 -18.80
N PHE A 122 -7.64 14.27 -19.99
CA PHE A 122 -7.03 13.20 -20.79
C PHE A 122 -5.65 13.59 -21.35
N ALA A 123 -5.41 14.87 -21.65
CA ALA A 123 -4.09 15.35 -22.07
C ALA A 123 -3.07 15.24 -20.93
N ILE A 124 -3.46 15.61 -19.71
CA ILE A 124 -2.62 15.50 -18.51
C ILE A 124 -2.37 14.03 -18.17
N SER A 125 -3.38 13.16 -18.25
CA SER A 125 -3.23 11.71 -18.05
C SER A 125 -2.23 11.04 -18.98
N LYS A 126 -1.96 11.61 -20.17
CA LYS A 126 -0.94 11.11 -21.08
C LYS A 126 0.46 11.63 -20.76
N LYS A 127 0.57 12.83 -20.21
CA LYS A 127 1.86 13.48 -19.87
C LYS A 127 2.39 13.03 -18.51
N SER A 128 1.49 12.76 -17.57
CA SER A 128 1.82 12.53 -16.17
C SER A 128 1.38 11.11 -15.76
N PRO A 129 2.27 10.30 -15.18
CA PRO A 129 1.93 8.94 -14.76
C PRO A 129 1.04 8.95 -13.50
N ASN A 130 1.34 9.82 -12.53
CA ASN A 130 0.63 9.94 -11.27
C ASN A 130 -0.23 11.21 -11.25
N ILE A 131 -1.52 11.04 -10.99
CA ILE A 131 -2.48 12.13 -10.94
C ILE A 131 -3.40 11.96 -9.74
N VAL A 132 -3.58 13.06 -9.02
CA VAL A 132 -4.56 13.19 -7.93
C VAL A 132 -5.60 14.20 -8.37
N CYS A 133 -6.81 13.72 -8.65
CA CYS A 133 -7.90 14.55 -9.18
C CYS A 133 -9.01 14.70 -8.14
N HIS A 134 -9.25 15.93 -7.70
CA HIS A 134 -10.34 16.28 -6.80
C HIS A 134 -11.59 16.68 -7.60
N PHE A 135 -12.66 15.92 -7.41
CA PHE A 135 -13.99 16.27 -7.94
C PHE A 135 -14.74 17.08 -6.90
N TYR A 136 -14.99 18.34 -7.23
CA TYR A 136 -15.61 19.31 -6.34
C TYR A 136 -16.92 19.86 -6.91
N ARG A 137 -17.69 20.49 -6.02
CA ARG A 137 -18.90 21.25 -6.34
C ARG A 137 -18.97 22.47 -5.43
N ASP A 138 -19.25 23.64 -5.99
CA ASP A 138 -19.25 24.92 -5.24
C ASP A 138 -20.31 24.99 -4.14
N SER A 139 -21.37 24.20 -4.25
CA SER A 139 -22.45 24.12 -3.26
C SER A 139 -22.05 23.45 -1.95
N THR A 140 -20.92 22.71 -1.91
CA THR A 140 -20.53 21.88 -0.77
C THR A 140 -19.31 22.46 -0.05
N PRO A 141 -19.42 22.93 1.21
CA PRO A 141 -18.32 23.57 1.92
C PRO A 141 -17.15 22.62 2.20
N ARG A 142 -17.43 21.32 2.32
CA ARG A 142 -16.42 20.28 2.55
C ARG A 142 -15.36 20.19 1.46
N CYS A 143 -15.68 20.58 0.22
CA CYS A 143 -14.71 20.61 -0.87
C CYS A 143 -13.61 21.64 -0.61
N ARG A 144 -13.93 22.76 0.06
CA ARG A 144 -12.97 23.83 0.36
C ARG A 144 -11.87 23.36 1.32
N ILE A 145 -12.22 22.46 2.24
CA ILE A 145 -11.27 21.87 3.19
C ILE A 145 -10.24 21.04 2.42
N VAL A 146 -10.71 20.15 1.55
CA VAL A 146 -9.85 19.31 0.69
C VAL A 146 -8.97 20.18 -0.22
N ASP A 147 -9.50 21.26 -0.78
CA ASP A 147 -8.73 22.20 -1.60
C ASP A 147 -7.53 22.80 -0.84
N MET A 148 -7.70 23.16 0.44
CA MET A 148 -6.59 23.69 1.23
C MET A 148 -5.48 22.65 1.44
N HIS A 149 -5.83 21.41 1.78
CA HIS A 149 -4.86 20.35 1.99
C HIS A 149 -4.15 19.97 0.69
N LEU A 150 -4.88 19.83 -0.42
CA LEU A 150 -4.29 19.50 -1.72
C LEU A 150 -3.37 20.61 -2.24
N LYS A 151 -3.66 21.88 -1.96
CA LYS A 151 -2.75 22.98 -2.30
C LYS A 151 -1.41 22.87 -1.56
N ILE A 152 -1.43 22.45 -0.29
CA ILE A 152 -0.21 22.21 0.50
C ILE A 152 0.52 20.97 0.01
N LEU A 153 -0.20 19.90 -0.35
CA LEU A 153 0.42 18.67 -0.85
C LEU A 153 1.01 18.83 -2.25
N ALA A 154 0.40 19.64 -3.10
CA ALA A 154 0.89 19.90 -4.45
C ALA A 154 2.31 20.46 -4.46
N THR A 155 2.66 21.35 -3.52
CA THR A 155 4.01 21.93 -3.47
C THR A 155 5.05 20.97 -2.89
N LYS A 156 4.62 20.00 -2.06
CA LYS A 156 5.50 18.99 -1.47
C LYS A 156 5.82 17.86 -2.45
N HIS A 157 4.81 17.41 -3.19
CA HIS A 157 4.85 16.22 -4.03
C HIS A 157 4.90 16.59 -5.51
N LEU A 158 6.12 16.68 -6.05
CA LEU A 158 6.36 17.02 -7.45
C LEU A 158 6.22 15.81 -8.39
N GLU A 159 6.16 14.61 -7.84
CA GLU A 159 6.03 13.35 -8.57
C GLU A 159 4.60 13.08 -9.06
N ALA A 160 3.62 13.79 -8.50
CA ALA A 160 2.21 13.66 -8.84
C ALA A 160 1.61 15.00 -9.25
N LYS A 161 0.76 14.98 -10.28
CA LYS A 161 0.01 16.16 -10.71
C LYS A 161 -1.29 16.26 -9.93
N PHE A 162 -1.46 17.36 -9.21
CA PHE A 162 -2.69 17.68 -8.49
C PHE A 162 -3.59 18.56 -9.35
N CYS A 163 -4.85 18.15 -9.48
CA CYS A 163 -5.85 18.87 -10.25
C CYS A 163 -7.20 18.86 -9.54
N LYS A 164 -8.02 19.87 -9.82
CA LYS A 164 -9.45 19.86 -9.46
C LYS A 164 -10.34 20.00 -10.68
N VAL A 165 -11.48 19.33 -10.62
CA VAL A 165 -12.48 19.28 -11.69
C VAL A 165 -13.85 19.56 -11.08
N ASN A 166 -14.60 20.48 -11.69
CA ASN A 166 -15.98 20.71 -11.30
C ASN A 166 -16.86 19.57 -11.84
N ALA A 167 -17.50 18.83 -10.93
CA ALA A 167 -18.33 17.68 -11.29
C ALA A 167 -19.55 18.05 -12.16
N GLU A 168 -20.04 19.29 -12.11
CA GLU A 168 -21.15 19.77 -12.94
C GLU A 168 -20.72 20.10 -14.37
N ARG A 169 -19.48 20.57 -14.55
CA ARG A 169 -18.94 20.93 -15.88
C ARG A 169 -18.51 19.70 -16.67
N CYS A 170 -18.10 18.64 -15.99
CA CYS A 170 -17.52 17.44 -16.59
C CYS A 170 -18.33 16.15 -16.29
N PRO A 171 -19.64 16.07 -16.63
CA PRO A 171 -20.48 14.94 -16.25
C PRO A 171 -20.04 13.60 -16.85
N PHE A 172 -19.41 13.61 -18.04
CA PHE A 172 -18.94 12.39 -18.69
C PHE A 172 -17.82 11.72 -17.88
N LEU A 173 -16.92 12.53 -17.30
CA LEU A 173 -15.85 12.01 -16.45
C LEU A 173 -16.40 11.44 -15.14
N THR A 174 -17.37 12.14 -14.54
CA THR A 174 -18.05 11.74 -13.30
C THR A 174 -18.79 10.42 -13.47
N GLU A 175 -19.49 10.23 -14.61
CA GLU A 175 -20.19 8.98 -14.93
C GLU A 175 -19.22 7.83 -15.23
N ARG A 176 -18.17 8.07 -16.02
CA ARG A 176 -17.17 7.06 -16.38
C ARG A 176 -16.39 6.54 -15.16
N LEU A 177 -16.03 7.44 -14.24
CA LEU A 177 -15.37 7.10 -12.98
C LEU A 177 -16.36 6.67 -11.87
N ARG A 178 -17.67 6.70 -12.16
CA ARG A 178 -18.77 6.32 -11.25
C ARG A 178 -18.75 7.08 -9.92
N ILE A 179 -18.46 8.37 -9.97
CA ILE A 179 -18.40 9.23 -8.80
C ILE A 179 -19.83 9.61 -8.40
N LYS A 180 -20.28 9.12 -7.24
CA LYS A 180 -21.64 9.37 -6.72
C LYS A 180 -21.68 10.38 -5.58
N VAL A 181 -20.57 10.58 -4.88
CA VAL A 181 -20.46 11.40 -3.67
C VAL A 181 -19.40 12.47 -3.89
N ILE A 182 -19.64 13.68 -3.39
CA ILE A 182 -18.73 14.82 -3.50
C ILE A 182 -18.45 15.33 -2.07
N PRO A 183 -17.21 15.69 -1.71
CA PRO A 183 -16.00 15.62 -2.52
C PRO A 183 -15.52 14.18 -2.72
N SER A 184 -14.93 13.88 -3.89
CA SER A 184 -14.24 12.61 -4.15
C SER A 184 -12.89 12.88 -4.77
N ILE A 185 -11.86 12.15 -4.33
CA ILE A 185 -10.51 12.24 -4.86
C ILE A 185 -10.22 10.95 -5.63
N ALA A 186 -9.98 11.05 -6.93
CA ALA A 186 -9.56 9.92 -7.76
C ALA A 186 -8.04 9.87 -7.84
N LEU A 187 -7.49 8.69 -7.54
CA LEU A 187 -6.05 8.43 -7.55
C LEU A 187 -5.71 7.58 -8.76
N ILE A 188 -4.97 8.18 -9.70
CA ILE A 188 -4.64 7.59 -10.99
C ILE A 188 -3.15 7.39 -11.08
N LYS A 189 -2.76 6.17 -11.46
CA LYS A 189 -1.37 5.78 -11.68
C LYS A 189 -1.26 5.00 -12.98
N ASP A 190 -0.33 5.42 -13.83
CA ASP A 190 -0.08 4.83 -15.15
C ASP A 190 -1.35 4.78 -16.02
N SER A 191 -2.10 5.89 -16.05
CA SER A 191 -3.40 6.01 -16.76
C SER A 191 -4.50 5.04 -16.30
N LYS A 192 -4.34 4.40 -15.14
CA LYS A 192 -5.35 3.52 -14.52
C LYS A 192 -5.73 4.06 -13.16
N THR A 193 -7.04 4.08 -12.87
CA THR A 193 -7.50 4.46 -11.53
C THR A 193 -7.18 3.35 -10.54
N LYS A 194 -6.42 3.69 -9.50
CA LYS A 194 -5.98 2.75 -8.44
C LYS A 194 -6.97 2.69 -7.31
N ASP A 195 -7.31 3.86 -6.76
CA ASP A 195 -8.19 3.99 -5.60
C ASP A 195 -9.00 5.29 -5.69
N TYR A 196 -10.06 5.36 -4.88
CA TYR A 196 -10.88 6.54 -4.71
C TYR A 196 -11.05 6.82 -3.22
N ILE A 197 -10.80 8.07 -2.82
CA ILE A 197 -11.15 8.55 -1.48
C ILE A 197 -12.51 9.22 -1.62
N VAL A 198 -13.54 8.57 -1.07
CA VAL A 198 -14.92 9.02 -1.20
C VAL A 198 -15.33 9.80 0.04
N GLY A 199 -15.57 11.10 -0.12
CA GLY A 199 -15.96 11.99 0.97
C GLY A 199 -14.90 12.03 2.08
N PHE A 200 -15.38 11.93 3.30
CA PHE A 200 -14.57 11.98 4.52
C PHE A 200 -14.62 10.66 5.28
N THR A 201 -15.35 9.66 4.79
CA THR A 201 -15.55 8.38 5.49
C THR A 201 -14.22 7.68 5.76
N ASP A 202 -13.31 7.72 4.79
CA ASP A 202 -11.96 7.16 4.90
C ASP A 202 -11.02 7.97 5.81
N LEU A 203 -11.39 9.20 6.13
CA LEU A 203 -10.63 10.15 6.96
C LEU A 203 -11.23 10.30 8.36
N GLY A 204 -12.11 9.39 8.77
CA GLY A 204 -12.75 9.41 10.10
C GLY A 204 -14.02 10.27 10.19
N ASN A 205 -14.55 10.74 9.06
CA ASN A 205 -15.75 11.58 8.95
C ASN A 205 -15.71 12.88 9.76
N CYS A 206 -14.49 13.35 10.08
CA CYS A 206 -14.23 14.61 10.74
C CYS A 206 -13.85 15.67 9.69
N ASP A 207 -14.43 16.86 9.80
CA ASP A 207 -14.10 17.97 8.91
C ASP A 207 -12.68 18.51 9.19
N ASP A 208 -12.18 18.35 10.43
CA ASP A 208 -10.85 18.77 10.89
C ASP A 208 -9.81 17.61 10.80
N PHE A 209 -9.42 17.21 9.59
CA PHE A 209 -8.37 16.20 9.40
C PHE A 209 -7.00 16.85 9.14
N SER A 210 -5.91 16.19 9.56
CA SER A 210 -4.55 16.69 9.31
C SER A 210 -4.11 16.46 7.86
N THR A 211 -3.30 17.38 7.31
CA THR A 211 -2.72 17.22 5.96
C THR A 211 -1.95 15.90 5.83
N GLU A 212 -1.29 15.47 6.92
CA GLU A 212 -0.54 14.21 7.00
C GLU A 212 -1.45 12.99 6.85
N MET A 213 -2.68 13.02 7.39
CA MET A 213 -3.63 11.92 7.25
C MET A 213 -4.07 11.75 5.79
N LEU A 214 -4.34 12.85 5.10
CA LEU A 214 -4.70 12.81 3.67
C LEU A 214 -3.50 12.36 2.83
N GLU A 215 -2.31 12.86 3.13
CA GLU A 215 -1.05 12.43 2.51
C GLU A 215 -0.86 10.92 2.65
N TRP A 216 -0.95 10.39 3.87
CA TRP A 216 -0.84 8.96 4.16
C TRP A 216 -1.87 8.14 3.37
N ARG A 217 -3.13 8.61 3.29
CA ARG A 217 -4.19 7.92 2.54
C ARG A 217 -3.90 7.89 1.03
N ILE A 218 -3.39 8.98 0.47
CA ILE A 218 -2.99 9.05 -0.94
C ILE A 218 -1.77 8.15 -1.18
N ALA A 219 -0.80 8.14 -0.27
CA ALA A 219 0.40 7.31 -0.35
C ALA A 219 0.07 5.81 -0.34
N GLN A 220 -0.95 5.40 0.41
CA GLN A 220 -1.41 4.01 0.44
C GLN A 220 -1.86 3.49 -0.94
N SER A 221 -2.35 4.37 -1.82
CA SER A 221 -2.69 4.03 -3.21
C SER A 221 -1.47 3.92 -4.14
N GLY A 222 -0.31 4.40 -3.67
CA GLY A 222 0.94 4.47 -4.42
C GLY A 222 1.01 5.61 -5.43
N ALA A 223 0.15 6.63 -5.31
CA ALA A 223 0.12 7.80 -6.19
C ALA A 223 1.19 8.85 -5.84
N ILE A 224 1.63 8.91 -4.58
CA ILE A 224 2.71 9.80 -4.09
C ILE A 224 3.77 8.98 -3.38
N GLU A 225 4.98 9.53 -3.28
CA GLU A 225 6.08 8.95 -2.52
C GLU A 225 6.04 9.45 -1.08
N TYR A 226 5.84 8.54 -0.12
CA TYR A 226 5.76 8.88 1.29
C TYR A 226 6.94 8.26 2.04
N SER A 227 7.66 9.10 2.79
CA SER A 227 8.84 8.70 3.57
C SER A 227 8.51 8.10 4.94
N GLY A 228 7.25 8.08 5.34
CA GLY A 228 6.79 7.52 6.62
C GLY A 228 6.26 6.09 6.54
N ASP A 229 5.78 5.59 7.68
CA ASP A 229 5.22 4.24 7.80
C ASP A 229 3.79 4.19 7.23
N LEU A 230 3.61 3.47 6.13
CA LEU A 230 2.30 3.24 5.49
C LEU A 230 1.38 2.34 6.32
N LEU A 231 1.89 1.63 7.33
CA LEU A 231 1.08 0.71 8.14
C LEU A 231 0.40 1.40 9.33
N THR A 232 0.92 2.55 9.78
CA THR A 232 0.39 3.27 10.94
C THR A 232 -0.13 4.65 10.52
N PRO A 233 -1.45 4.92 10.65
CA PRO A 233 -1.98 6.25 10.34
C PRO A 233 -1.41 7.29 11.32
N PRO A 234 -1.03 8.48 10.83
CA PRO A 234 -0.29 9.47 11.62
C PRO A 234 -1.08 10.03 12.81
N ASP A 235 -2.42 10.00 12.76
CA ASP A 235 -3.28 10.60 13.79
C ASP A 235 -3.50 9.69 15.01
N VAL A 236 -3.06 8.43 14.95
CA VAL A 236 -2.96 7.59 16.15
C VAL A 236 -1.70 8.05 16.87
N LYS A 237 -1.85 9.10 17.69
CA LYS A 237 -0.82 9.61 18.59
C LYS A 237 0.02 8.45 19.09
N LYS A 238 1.25 8.31 18.58
CA LYS A 238 2.27 7.48 19.21
C LYS A 238 2.32 8.01 20.64
N GLN A 239 1.81 7.24 21.61
CA GLN A 239 2.11 7.49 23.00
C GLN A 239 3.63 7.44 23.08
N LYS A 240 4.27 8.61 23.11
CA LYS A 240 5.69 8.71 23.40
C LYS A 240 5.85 8.05 24.76
N LYS A 241 6.37 6.83 24.79
CA LYS A 241 6.92 6.29 26.04
C LYS A 241 7.94 7.33 26.50
N PRO A 242 7.88 7.83 27.75
CA PRO A 242 8.85 8.80 28.22
C PRO A 242 10.23 8.14 28.16
N THR A 243 11.05 8.56 27.22
CA THR A 243 12.48 8.28 27.25
C THR A 243 13.04 9.10 28.40
N ASN A 244 13.28 8.45 29.53
CA ASN A 244 14.09 8.99 30.61
C ASN A 244 15.51 9.26 30.08
N LEU A 245 15.73 10.42 29.44
CA LEU A 245 17.08 10.92 29.25
C LEU A 245 17.55 11.47 30.59
N LYS A 246 18.43 10.70 31.26
CA LYS A 246 19.27 11.22 32.34
C LYS A 246 20.24 12.23 31.70
N THR A 247 20.07 13.50 32.02
CA THR A 247 21.01 14.57 31.70
C THR A 247 22.33 14.31 32.44
N ILE A 248 23.33 13.78 31.75
CA ILE A 248 24.73 13.87 32.20
C ILE A 248 25.26 15.19 31.66
N ARG A 249 25.35 16.18 32.56
CA ARG A 249 26.09 17.43 32.34
C ARG A 249 27.54 17.09 32.04
N GLY A 250 28.01 17.44 30.86
CA GLY A 250 29.42 17.43 30.49
C GLY A 250 29.62 18.43 29.38
N GLY A 251 29.85 19.69 29.75
CA GLY A 251 30.27 20.74 28.82
C GLY A 251 31.75 20.58 28.52
N TYR A 252 32.10 20.70 27.25
CA TYR A 252 33.41 21.16 26.80
C TYR A 252 33.20 21.87 25.46
N ASP A 253 33.55 23.15 25.45
CA ASP A 253 33.75 23.98 24.27
C ASP A 253 34.77 23.33 23.33
N SER A 254 34.56 23.43 22.02
CA SER A 254 35.62 23.24 21.05
C SER A 254 35.36 24.13 19.83
N ASP A 255 36.33 25.01 19.60
CA ASP A 255 36.39 26.08 18.61
C ASP A 255 35.97 25.66 17.20
N ASP A 256 35.11 26.48 16.60
CA ASP A 256 34.80 26.47 15.18
C ASP A 256 35.95 27.18 14.44
N SER A 257 36.62 26.46 13.54
CA SER A 257 37.63 27.03 12.66
C SER A 257 37.02 27.19 11.28
N ASP A 258 36.81 28.44 10.89
CA ASP A 258 36.37 28.87 9.57
C ASP A 258 37.34 28.35 8.50
N ILE A 259 36.84 27.53 7.57
CA ILE A 259 37.56 27.16 6.35
C ILE A 259 36.82 27.82 5.19
N ASP A 260 37.35 28.98 4.78
CA ASP A 260 37.03 29.64 3.52
C ASP A 260 37.52 28.78 2.34
N PHE A 261 36.65 28.55 1.35
CA PHE A 261 37.01 27.90 0.09
C PHE A 261 36.69 28.86 -1.06
N ASP A 262 37.69 29.65 -1.45
CA ASP A 262 37.76 30.34 -2.74
C ASP A 262 38.45 29.42 -3.77
N ASP A 263 37.73 29.08 -4.85
CA ASP A 263 38.14 29.23 -6.28
C ASP A 263 37.00 28.74 -7.20
#